data_AF-A0A3A3AA82-F1
#
_entry.id   AF-A0A3A3AA82-F1
#
_cell.length_a   1.000
_cell.length_b   1.000
_cell.length_c   1.000
_cell.angle_alpha   90.00
_cell.angle_beta   90.00
_cell.angle_gamma   90.00
#
_symmetry.space_group_name_H-M   'P 1'
#
loop_
_entity.id
_entity.type
_entity.pdbx_description
1 polymer ?
#
loop_
_entity_poly.entity_id
_entity_poly.type
_entity_poly.pdbx_seq_one_letter_code
_entity_poly.pdbx_strand_id
1 'polypeptide(L)'
;MVAIILPENYGPVIAVSLGAIPLLGWVHGTIVTSLRQPAKVPYPHSYATVEQCKSNAKAEQFNCAQRAHSNFLENAAQTMLFTLVAGLKYPQLAAGIGAGWLACRALFLYGYVYSGKPQGKGRYLGGVFWLLQGALWAMTLGVAKDLSNF
;
A
#
# COMPACT_ATOMS: atom_id res chain seq x y z
N MET A 1 -22.13 -23.26 20.51
CA MET A 1 -20.81 -22.71 20.11
C MET A 1 -20.85 -22.53 18.61
N VAL A 2 -20.65 -21.32 18.09
CA VAL A 2 -20.55 -21.08 16.64
C VAL A 2 -19.08 -21.26 16.26
N ALA A 3 -18.79 -22.20 15.37
CA ALA A 3 -17.45 -22.43 14.85
C ALA A 3 -17.28 -21.68 13.52
N ILE A 4 -16.23 -20.86 13.40
CA ILE A 4 -15.82 -20.27 12.13
C ILE A 4 -14.82 -21.24 11.49
N ILE A 5 -15.24 -21.90 10.40
CA ILE A 5 -14.39 -22.82 9.66
C ILE A 5 -13.67 -22.01 8.58
N LEU A 6 -12.35 -21.91 8.67
CA LEU A 6 -11.52 -21.27 7.65
C LEU A 6 -11.03 -22.31 6.63
N PRO A 7 -10.77 -21.89 5.37
CA PRO A 7 -10.13 -22.75 4.38
C PRO A 7 -8.76 -23.25 4.87
N GLU A 8 -8.34 -24.41 4.36
CA GLU A 8 -6.97 -24.86 4.54
C GLU A 8 -5.97 -23.82 4.00
N ASN A 9 -4.83 -23.68 4.66
CA ASN A 9 -3.78 -22.71 4.29
C ASN A 9 -4.22 -21.24 4.27
N TYR A 10 -5.13 -20.84 5.16
CA TYR A 10 -5.53 -19.43 5.30
C TYR A 10 -4.50 -18.56 6.05
N GLY A 11 -3.54 -19.18 6.77
CA GLY A 11 -2.50 -18.46 7.53
C GLY A 11 -1.72 -17.40 6.72
N PRO A 12 -1.22 -17.71 5.50
CA PRO A 12 -0.59 -16.73 4.61
C PRO A 12 -1.46 -15.52 4.26
N VAL A 13 -2.78 -15.70 4.10
CA VAL A 13 -3.73 -14.60 3.83
C VAL A 13 -3.68 -13.59 4.97
N ILE A 14 -3.71 -14.09 6.21
CA ILE A 14 -3.61 -13.26 7.43
C ILE A 14 -2.22 -12.62 7.53
N ALA A 15 -1.16 -13.39 7.32
CA ALA A 15 0.21 -12.90 7.42
C ALA A 15 0.48 -11.73 6.44
N VAL A 16 -0.02 -11.84 5.20
CA VAL A 16 0.08 -10.76 4.22
C VAL A 16 -0.79 -9.56 4.62
N SER A 17 -2.07 -9.82 4.89
CA SER A 17 -3.07 -8.75 5.10
C SER A 17 -2.84 -7.97 6.40
N LEU A 18 -2.64 -8.68 7.52
CA LEU A 18 -2.58 -8.09 8.85
C LEU A 18 -1.14 -8.01 9.40
N GLY A 19 -0.16 -8.65 8.76
CA GLY A 19 1.25 -8.54 9.12
C GLY A 19 2.01 -7.62 8.16
N ALA A 20 2.18 -8.06 6.92
CA ALA A 20 3.12 -7.45 5.99
C ALA A 20 2.65 -6.07 5.46
N ILE A 21 1.35 -5.90 5.17
CA ILE A 21 0.79 -4.60 4.74
C ILE A 21 0.94 -3.54 5.84
N PRO A 22 0.50 -3.75 7.10
CA PRO A 22 0.72 -2.79 8.18
C PRO A 22 2.19 -2.48 8.43
N LEU A 23 3.08 -3.47 8.37
CA LEU A 23 4.52 -3.28 8.50
C LEU A 23 5.06 -2.31 7.44
N LEU A 24 4.65 -2.47 6.17
CA LEU A 24 5.04 -1.52 5.12
C LEU A 24 4.43 -0.13 5.37
N GLY A 25 3.21 -0.04 5.88
CA GLY A 25 2.61 1.24 6.30
C GLY A 25 3.44 1.97 7.36
N TRP A 26 3.94 1.24 8.35
CA TRP A 26 4.88 1.75 9.35
C TRP A 26 6.19 2.22 8.71
N VAL A 27 6.78 1.46 7.79
CA VAL A 27 8.00 1.85 7.04
C VAL A 27 7.79 3.15 6.26
N HIS A 28 6.64 3.32 5.59
CA HIS A 28 6.35 4.58 4.91
C HIS A 28 6.30 5.77 5.90
N GLY A 29 5.68 5.58 7.06
CA GLY A 29 5.58 6.61 8.09
C GLY A 29 6.93 7.00 8.69
N THR A 30 7.82 6.03 8.93
CA THR A 30 9.18 6.31 9.44
C THR A 30 10.02 7.07 8.41
N ILE A 31 9.92 6.73 7.12
CA ILE A 31 10.60 7.46 6.04
C ILE A 31 10.12 8.92 5.98
N VAL A 32 8.80 9.16 5.98
CA VAL A 32 8.23 10.51 6.02
C VAL A 32 8.78 11.31 7.21
N THR A 33 8.77 10.69 8.39
CA THR A 33 9.23 11.33 9.64
C THR A 33 10.71 11.68 9.57
N SER A 34 11.54 10.77 9.06
CA SER A 34 12.99 10.97 8.92
C SER A 34 13.34 12.11 7.95
N LEU A 35 12.54 12.31 6.89
CA LEU A 35 12.77 13.33 5.88
C LEU A 35 12.24 14.72 6.29
N ARG A 36 11.40 14.80 7.32
CA ARG A 36 10.80 16.08 7.76
C ARG A 36 11.83 17.08 8.27
N GLN A 37 12.75 16.63 9.13
CA GLN A 37 13.78 17.50 9.71
C GLN A 37 14.70 18.12 8.64
N PRO A 38 15.28 17.38 7.69
CA PRO A 38 16.11 17.98 6.64
C PRO A 38 15.29 18.79 5.63
N ALA A 39 13.99 18.50 5.46
CA ALA A 39 13.08 19.30 4.65
C ALA A 39 12.70 20.64 5.31
N LYS A 40 12.96 20.82 6.62
CA LYS A 40 12.58 22.00 7.40
C LYS A 40 11.08 22.32 7.34
N VAL A 41 10.23 21.30 7.33
CA VAL A 41 8.76 21.45 7.33
C VAL A 41 8.24 21.36 8.76
N PRO A 42 7.83 22.48 9.38
CA PRO A 42 7.30 22.47 10.74
C PRO A 42 5.93 21.78 10.78
N TYR A 43 5.59 21.21 11.93
CA TYR A 43 4.21 20.81 12.21
C TYR A 43 3.34 22.07 12.36
N PRO A 44 2.06 22.05 11.95
CA PRO A 44 1.26 20.92 11.46
C PRO A 44 1.30 20.71 9.94
N HIS A 45 2.16 21.39 9.19
CA HIS A 45 2.14 21.32 7.72
C HIS A 45 2.47 19.90 7.22
N SER A 46 1.64 19.41 6.30
CA SER A 46 1.78 18.07 5.70
C SER A 46 2.80 18.04 4.57
N TYR A 47 2.94 19.14 3.83
CA TYR A 47 3.81 19.25 2.65
C TYR A 47 4.65 20.54 2.73
N ALA A 48 5.82 20.52 2.11
CA ALA A 48 6.62 21.69 1.80
C ALA A 48 5.99 22.49 0.65
N THR A 49 6.18 23.81 0.65
CA THR A 49 5.71 24.67 -0.45
C THR A 49 6.57 24.51 -1.71
N VAL A 50 6.09 25.01 -2.84
CA VAL A 50 6.81 24.94 -4.12
C VAL A 50 8.14 25.70 -4.05
N GLU A 51 8.18 26.82 -3.32
CA GLU A 51 9.37 27.65 -3.11
C GLU A 51 10.41 26.91 -2.26
N GLN A 52 9.97 26.19 -1.22
CA GLN A 52 10.83 25.35 -0.40
C GLN A 52 11.40 24.18 -1.22
N CYS A 53 10.61 23.59 -2.10
CA CYS A 53 11.07 22.51 -2.99
C CYS A 53 12.11 23.00 -4.01
N LYS A 54 11.99 24.26 -4.50
CA LYS A 54 12.99 24.87 -5.39
C LYS A 54 14.32 25.16 -4.69
N SER A 55 14.29 25.51 -3.40
CA SER A 55 15.48 25.90 -2.62
C SER A 55 16.12 24.73 -1.85
N ASN A 56 15.35 23.68 -1.55
CA ASN A 56 15.80 22.53 -0.78
C ASN A 56 15.35 21.22 -1.45
N ALA A 57 16.30 20.48 -2.03
CA ALA A 57 16.02 19.17 -2.63
C ALA A 57 15.41 18.17 -1.63
N LYS A 58 15.68 18.30 -0.33
CA LYS A 58 15.08 17.46 0.72
C LYS A 58 13.60 17.77 0.94
N ALA A 59 13.15 19.00 0.66
CA ALA A 59 11.74 19.36 0.73
C ALA A 59 10.92 18.66 -0.36
N GLU A 60 11.44 18.61 -1.59
CA GLU A 60 10.81 17.83 -2.67
C GLU A 60 10.82 16.32 -2.33
N GLN A 61 11.92 15.80 -1.80
CA GLN A 61 12.02 14.40 -1.37
C GLN A 61 11.01 14.05 -0.27
N PHE A 62 10.81 14.95 0.70
CA PHE A 62 9.79 14.82 1.74
C PHE A 62 8.37 14.81 1.15
N ASN A 63 8.07 15.72 0.21
CA ASN A 63 6.78 15.74 -0.48
C ASN A 63 6.51 14.44 -1.25
N CYS A 64 7.54 13.88 -1.90
CA CYS A 64 7.46 12.58 -2.57
C CYS A 64 7.14 11.45 -1.57
N ALA A 65 7.82 11.41 -0.42
CA ALA A 65 7.56 10.43 0.64
C ALA A 65 6.13 10.56 1.19
N GLN A 66 5.68 11.79 1.44
CA GLN A 66 4.31 12.05 1.90
C GLN A 66 3.29 11.57 0.88
N ARG A 67 3.47 11.89 -0.41
CA ARG A 67 2.53 11.45 -1.45
C ARG A 67 2.48 9.93 -1.56
N ALA A 68 3.64 9.26 -1.48
CA ALA A 68 3.72 7.80 -1.50
C ALA A 68 3.04 7.16 -0.27
N HIS A 69 3.21 7.76 0.92
CA HIS A 69 2.56 7.31 2.15
C HIS A 69 1.05 7.52 2.12
N SER A 70 0.57 8.73 1.78
CA SER A 70 -0.88 8.99 1.66
C SER A 70 -1.52 8.05 0.65
N ASN A 71 -0.88 7.83 -0.51
CA ASN A 71 -1.41 6.88 -1.49
C ASN A 71 -1.43 5.44 -0.99
N PHE A 72 -0.47 5.07 -0.13
CA PHE A 72 -0.47 3.75 0.50
C PHE A 72 -1.65 3.63 1.46
N LEU A 73 -1.87 4.62 2.33
CA LEU A 73 -2.98 4.62 3.28
C LEU A 73 -4.35 4.59 2.60
N GLU A 74 -4.51 5.32 1.49
CA GLU A 74 -5.71 5.30 0.63
C GLU A 74 -6.05 3.88 0.12
N ASN A 75 -5.05 3.02 -0.06
CA ASN A 75 -5.20 1.71 -0.72
C ASN A 75 -4.97 0.50 0.21
N ALA A 76 -4.29 0.67 1.34
CA ALA A 76 -3.93 -0.43 2.23
C ALA A 76 -5.17 -1.09 2.83
N ALA A 77 -6.06 -0.31 3.47
CA ALA A 77 -7.24 -0.85 4.15
C ALA A 77 -8.16 -1.64 3.20
N GLN A 78 -8.45 -1.09 2.01
CA GLN A 78 -9.25 -1.79 1.01
C GLN A 78 -8.55 -3.05 0.50
N THR A 79 -7.23 -3.01 0.26
CA THR A 79 -6.49 -4.19 -0.24
C THR A 79 -6.41 -5.29 0.82
N MET A 80 -6.26 -4.93 2.10
CA MET A 80 -6.33 -5.88 3.21
C MET A 80 -7.69 -6.58 3.25
N LEU A 81 -8.79 -5.81 3.13
CA LEU A 81 -10.13 -6.36 3.08
C LEU A 81 -10.34 -7.26 1.86
N PHE A 82 -9.89 -6.86 0.68
CA PHE A 82 -10.00 -7.70 -0.51
C PHE A 82 -9.21 -8.99 -0.36
N THR A 83 -8.01 -8.94 0.19
CA THR A 83 -7.16 -10.12 0.40
C THR A 83 -7.80 -11.10 1.38
N LEU A 84 -8.32 -10.60 2.50
CA LEU A 84 -9.05 -11.41 3.48
C LEU A 84 -10.30 -12.04 2.85
N VAL A 85 -11.17 -11.25 2.24
CA VAL A 85 -12.43 -11.76 1.66
C VAL A 85 -12.15 -12.74 0.52
N ALA A 86 -11.30 -12.36 -0.45
CA ALA A 86 -10.94 -13.23 -1.57
C ALA A 86 -10.28 -14.53 -1.09
N GLY A 87 -9.50 -14.48 -0.02
CA GLY A 87 -8.85 -15.65 0.57
C GLY A 87 -9.83 -16.69 1.12
N LEU A 88 -11.09 -16.33 1.41
CA LEU A 88 -12.11 -17.27 1.90
C LEU A 88 -12.45 -18.33 0.85
N LYS A 89 -12.30 -18.00 -0.43
CA LYS A 89 -12.50 -18.92 -1.56
C LYS A 89 -11.20 -19.30 -2.26
N TYR A 90 -10.23 -18.38 -2.29
CA TYR A 90 -8.98 -18.52 -3.05
C TYR A 90 -7.76 -18.22 -2.18
N PRO A 91 -7.48 -18.98 -1.10
CA PRO A 91 -6.50 -18.61 -0.08
C PRO A 91 -5.09 -18.38 -0.63
N GLN A 92 -4.57 -19.32 -1.41
CA GLN A 92 -3.21 -19.23 -1.97
C GLN A 92 -3.08 -18.10 -3.01
N LEU A 93 -4.09 -17.95 -3.88
CA LEU A 93 -4.08 -16.92 -4.92
C LEU A 93 -4.21 -15.52 -4.32
N ALA A 94 -5.10 -15.34 -3.34
CA ALA A 94 -5.25 -14.06 -2.64
C ALA A 94 -3.96 -13.67 -1.89
N ALA A 95 -3.34 -14.62 -1.18
CA ALA A 95 -2.06 -14.38 -0.51
C ALA A 95 -0.94 -14.01 -1.51
N GLY A 96 -0.85 -14.73 -2.64
CA GLY A 96 0.15 -14.46 -3.68
C GLY A 96 -0.03 -13.08 -4.34
N ILE A 97 -1.27 -12.73 -4.72
CA ILE A 97 -1.55 -11.41 -5.32
C ILE A 97 -1.36 -10.29 -4.29
N GLY A 98 -1.77 -10.50 -3.04
CA GLY A 98 -1.53 -9.54 -1.94
C GLY A 98 -0.05 -9.30 -1.68
N ALA A 99 0.77 -10.34 -1.70
CA ALA A 99 2.23 -10.22 -1.59
C ALA A 99 2.84 -9.49 -2.80
N GLY A 100 2.37 -9.79 -4.01
CA GLY A 100 2.77 -9.08 -5.23
C GLY A 100 2.39 -7.60 -5.18
N TRP A 101 1.19 -7.28 -4.67
CA TRP A 101 0.74 -5.90 -4.44
C TRP A 101 1.69 -5.20 -3.47
N LEU A 102 2.03 -5.83 -2.35
CA LEU A 102 2.97 -5.30 -1.36
C LEU A 102 4.35 -5.00 -1.96
N ALA A 103 4.88 -5.91 -2.78
CA ALA A 103 6.14 -5.70 -3.49
C ALA A 103 6.07 -4.49 -4.44
N CYS A 104 4.98 -4.35 -5.18
CA CYS A 104 4.74 -3.18 -6.02
C CYS A 104 4.66 -1.88 -5.19
N ARG A 105 4.07 -1.92 -3.99
CA ARG A 105 4.01 -0.75 -3.08
C ARG A 105 5.39 -0.35 -2.55
N ALA A 106 6.25 -1.32 -2.22
CA ALA A 106 7.62 -1.04 -1.82
C ALA A 106 8.42 -0.39 -2.97
N LEU A 107 8.25 -0.89 -4.19
CA LEU A 107 8.83 -0.30 -5.41
C LEU A 107 8.28 1.11 -5.70
N PHE A 108 6.99 1.34 -5.46
CA PHE A 108 6.34 2.65 -5.62
C PHE A 108 6.87 3.68 -4.64
N LEU A 109 7.03 3.31 -3.37
CA LEU A 109 7.69 4.14 -2.36
C LEU A 109 9.11 4.46 -2.78
N TYR A 110 9.90 3.44 -3.13
CA TYR A 110 11.28 3.64 -3.54
C TYR A 110 11.37 4.57 -4.76
N GLY A 111 10.53 4.35 -5.75
CA GLY A 111 10.43 5.16 -6.95
C GLY A 111 10.16 6.63 -6.62
N TYR A 112 9.16 6.91 -5.79
CA TYR A 112 8.87 8.30 -5.38
C TYR A 112 10.04 8.92 -4.62
N VAL A 113 10.62 8.23 -3.64
CA VAL A 113 11.52 8.85 -2.66
C VAL A 113 12.97 8.92 -3.14
N TYR A 114 13.43 7.94 -3.92
CA TYR A 114 14.86 7.76 -4.21
C TYR A 114 15.23 7.82 -5.69
N SER A 115 14.26 7.76 -6.62
CA SER A 115 14.61 7.76 -8.06
C SER A 115 15.09 9.10 -8.60
N GLY A 116 14.80 10.21 -7.91
CA GLY A 116 15.11 11.57 -8.37
C GLY A 116 14.40 11.98 -9.66
N LYS A 117 13.46 11.17 -10.17
CA LYS A 117 12.76 11.48 -11.41
C LYS A 117 11.83 12.69 -11.22
N PRO A 118 11.85 13.67 -12.13
CA PRO A 118 11.09 14.91 -11.97
C PRO A 118 9.58 14.63 -11.97
N GLN A 119 8.83 15.53 -11.33
CA GLN A 119 7.35 15.50 -11.30
C GLN A 119 6.77 14.19 -10.76
N GLY A 120 7.46 13.53 -9.82
CA GLY A 120 7.02 12.27 -9.24
C GLY A 120 6.93 11.12 -10.24
N LYS A 121 7.58 11.20 -11.41
CA LYS A 121 7.59 10.11 -12.42
C LYS A 121 8.24 8.82 -11.92
N GLY A 122 8.95 8.87 -10.79
CA GLY A 122 9.40 7.71 -10.05
C GLY A 122 8.29 6.74 -9.68
N ARG A 123 7.06 7.24 -9.49
CA ARG A 123 5.86 6.46 -9.14
C ARG A 123 5.48 5.34 -10.11
N TYR A 124 5.97 5.41 -11.36
CA TYR A 124 5.68 4.37 -12.33
C TYR A 124 6.38 3.05 -11.97
N LEU A 125 7.48 3.13 -11.20
CA LEU A 125 8.05 1.96 -10.55
C LEU A 125 7.02 1.40 -9.56
N GLY A 126 6.52 0.19 -9.78
CA GLY A 126 5.46 -0.39 -8.95
C GLY A 126 4.04 0.09 -9.26
N GLY A 127 3.81 0.90 -10.30
CA GLY A 127 2.46 1.35 -10.70
C GLY A 127 1.48 0.23 -11.07
N VAL A 128 1.99 -0.97 -11.36
CA VAL A 128 1.23 -2.21 -11.62
C VAL A 128 0.41 -2.65 -10.40
N PHE A 129 0.64 -2.09 -9.20
CA PHE A 129 -0.17 -2.39 -8.01
C PHE A 129 -1.67 -2.24 -8.25
N TRP A 130 -2.11 -1.29 -9.10
CA TRP A 130 -3.53 -1.10 -9.43
C TRP A 130 -4.16 -2.33 -10.07
N LEU A 131 -3.42 -3.04 -10.93
CA LEU A 131 -3.91 -4.26 -11.58
C LEU A 131 -4.05 -5.40 -10.56
N LEU A 132 -3.08 -5.53 -9.65
CA LEU A 132 -3.13 -6.54 -8.59
C LEU A 132 -4.27 -6.25 -7.59
N GLN A 133 -4.47 -4.98 -7.25
CA GLN A 133 -5.59 -4.55 -6.41
C GLN A 133 -6.94 -4.80 -7.08
N GLY A 134 -7.05 -4.49 -8.38
CA GLY A 134 -8.24 -4.77 -9.17
C GLY A 134 -8.53 -6.26 -9.29
N ALA A 135 -7.50 -7.10 -9.40
CA ALA A 135 -7.65 -8.56 -9.39
C ALA A 135 -8.19 -9.06 -8.04
N LEU A 136 -7.62 -8.58 -6.91
CA LEU A 136 -8.14 -8.92 -5.58
C LEU A 136 -9.59 -8.47 -5.39
N TRP A 137 -9.93 -7.27 -5.86
CA TRP A 137 -11.29 -6.77 -5.83
C TRP A 137 -12.25 -7.65 -6.65
N ALA A 138 -11.86 -8.02 -7.88
CA ALA A 138 -12.67 -8.91 -8.71
C ALA A 138 -12.88 -10.28 -8.07
N MET A 139 -11.86 -10.81 -7.38
CA MET A 139 -11.97 -12.10 -6.69
C MET A 139 -12.99 -12.08 -5.55
N THR A 140 -13.22 -10.93 -4.89
CA THR A 140 -14.27 -10.84 -3.86
C THR A 140 -15.67 -11.02 -4.43
N LEU A 141 -15.89 -10.67 -5.71
CA LEU A 141 -17.17 -10.92 -6.39
C LEU A 141 -17.46 -12.42 -6.52
N GLY A 142 -16.41 -13.23 -6.70
CA GLY A 142 -16.53 -14.69 -6.72
C GLY A 142 -16.91 -15.29 -5.37
N VAL A 143 -16.56 -14.62 -4.27
CA VAL A 143 -16.99 -14.98 -2.91
C VAL A 143 -18.43 -14.52 -2.68
N ALA A 144 -18.76 -13.28 -3.07
CA ALA A 144 -20.10 -12.73 -2.97
C ALA A 144 -21.13 -13.57 -3.73
N LYS A 145 -20.78 -14.05 -4.92
CA LYS A 145 -21.64 -14.95 -5.72
C LYS A 145 -21.99 -16.22 -4.96
N ASP A 146 -21.03 -16.87 -4.31
CA ASP A 146 -21.27 -18.12 -3.58
C ASP A 146 -22.10 -17.91 -2.30
N LEU A 147 -22.02 -16.72 -1.71
CA LEU A 147 -22.81 -16.36 -0.53
C LEU A 147 -24.22 -15.85 -0.88
N SER A 148 -24.46 -15.51 -2.14
CA SER A 148 -25.75 -15.03 -2.62
C SER A 148 -26.61 -16.22 -3.05
N ASN A 149 -27.20 -16.90 -2.09
CA ASN A 149 -28.27 -17.88 -2.35
C ASN A 149 -29.61 -17.15 -2.50
N PHE A 150 -29.97 -16.82 -3.75
CA PHE A 150 -31.35 -16.64 -4.18
C PHE A 150 -31.70 -17.77 -5.15
#